data_AF-A0A2G9S7U3-F1
#
_entry.id   AF-A0A2G9S7U3-F1
#
_cell.length_a   1.000
_cell.length_b   1.000
_cell.length_c   1.000
_cell.angle_alpha   90.00
_cell.angle_beta   90.00
_cell.angle_gamma   90.00
#
_symmetry.space_group_name_H-M   'P 1'
#
loop_
_entity.id
_entity.type
_entity.pdbx_description
1 polymer ?
#
loop_
_entity_poly.entity_id
_entity_poly.type
_entity_poly.pdbx_seq_one_letter_code
_entity_poly.pdbx_strand_id
1 'polypeptide(L)'
;MERRMSAETCPLTSDPLKAGGCLYVRIHRYRIGLSKVTPEDVEYYNCQQELAGELNKQYQIVERIIAVRTGKSATVQSDLPVNSRRSSTSNEPEYLCKWMGLPYADSSWENESLVGKKFQNCIDSFHSRNNSKNTPVKDSKVLRQRPRFVTLKKQPSYIGGEGLELRDYQLEGLNWLAHSWCK
;
A
#
# COMPACT_ATOMS: atom_id res chain seq x y z
N MET A 1 24.90 -12.74 8.76
CA MET A 1 25.89 -12.03 9.60
C MET A 1 25.16 -10.92 10.34
N GLU A 2 24.37 -11.31 11.33
CA GLU A 2 23.58 -10.41 12.16
C GLU A 2 24.23 -10.48 13.56
N ARG A 3 24.96 -9.44 13.95
CA ARG A 3 25.47 -9.33 15.32
C ARG A 3 24.61 -8.34 16.08
N ARG A 4 23.77 -8.91 16.95
CA ARG A 4 23.05 -8.25 18.05
C ARG A 4 23.97 -7.25 18.75
N MET A 5 23.57 -5.99 18.85
CA MET A 5 24.11 -5.06 19.85
C MET A 5 23.47 -5.43 21.19
N SER A 6 24.22 -6.15 22.00
CA SER A 6 23.88 -6.37 23.41
C SER A 6 23.99 -5.05 24.17
N ALA A 7 22.96 -4.74 24.95
CA ALA A 7 23.03 -3.72 25.98
C ALA A 7 23.97 -4.21 27.08
N GLU A 8 25.21 -3.72 27.11
CA GLU A 8 26.08 -3.88 28.26
C GLU A 8 25.67 -2.87 29.35
N THR A 9 25.03 -3.41 30.38
CA THR A 9 24.86 -2.80 31.69
C THR A 9 26.23 -2.46 32.28
N CYS A 10 26.53 -1.17 32.46
CA CYS A 10 27.69 -0.74 33.26
C CYS A 10 27.43 -1.01 34.76
N PRO A 11 28.45 -1.49 35.51
CA PRO A 11 28.32 -1.80 36.93
C PRO A 11 28.18 -0.50 37.75
N LEU A 12 27.25 -0.52 38.70
CA LEU A 12 27.04 0.54 39.68
C LEU A 12 28.32 0.71 40.52
N THR A 13 29.07 1.79 40.28
CA THR A 13 30.11 2.25 41.19
C THR A 13 29.52 3.28 42.15
N SER A 14 29.68 3.04 43.44
CA SER A 14 29.03 3.72 44.56
C SER A 14 29.75 5.00 45.02
N ASP A 15 30.27 5.81 44.10
CA ASP A 15 31.00 7.05 44.42
C ASP A 15 30.20 8.32 44.00
N PRO A 16 29.61 9.07 44.95
CA PRO A 16 28.78 10.24 44.65
C PRO A 16 29.54 11.41 44.00
N LEU A 17 30.88 11.45 44.12
CA LEU A 17 31.71 12.54 43.60
C LEU A 17 32.19 12.33 42.14
N LYS A 18 32.04 11.13 41.57
CA LYS A 18 32.30 10.86 40.14
C LYS A 18 31.06 10.98 39.25
N ALA A 19 29.86 11.00 39.85
CA ALA A 19 28.59 11.16 39.13
C ALA A 19 28.42 12.55 38.48
N GLY A 20 29.02 13.60 39.04
CA GLY A 20 28.98 14.96 38.50
C GLY A 20 29.74 15.15 37.18
N GLY A 21 30.75 14.30 36.90
CA GLY A 21 31.54 14.38 35.66
C GLY A 21 30.89 13.69 34.46
N CYS A 22 30.04 12.67 34.67
CA CYS A 22 29.44 11.89 33.59
C CYS A 22 28.19 12.57 32.98
N LEU A 23 27.41 13.28 33.80
CA LEU A 23 26.29 14.10 33.32
C LEU A 23 26.78 15.31 32.52
N TYR A 24 27.93 15.90 32.89
CA TYR A 24 28.48 17.05 32.17
C TYR A 24 28.93 16.69 30.75
N VAL A 25 29.51 15.50 30.53
CA VAL A 25 29.95 15.04 29.20
C VAL A 25 28.75 14.64 28.30
N ARG A 26 27.67 14.11 28.88
CA ARG A 26 26.45 13.76 28.12
C ARG A 26 25.63 15.01 27.74
N ILE A 27 25.57 16.00 28.63
CA ILE A 27 24.93 17.30 28.35
C ILE A 27 25.82 18.16 27.44
N HIS A 28 27.15 18.13 27.57
CA HIS A 28 28.06 18.85 26.66
C HIS A 28 28.07 18.27 25.25
N ARG A 29 27.92 16.95 25.07
CA ARG A 29 27.78 16.36 23.73
C ARG A 29 26.45 16.72 23.05
N TYR A 30 25.36 16.87 23.80
CA TYR A 30 24.11 17.44 23.28
C TYR A 30 24.26 18.93 22.97
N ARG A 31 24.92 19.71 23.84
CA ARG A 31 25.05 21.17 23.72
C ARG A 31 26.04 21.62 22.64
N ILE A 32 27.09 20.84 22.35
CA ILE A 32 28.05 21.07 21.25
C ILE A 32 27.48 20.62 19.89
N GLY A 33 26.58 19.63 19.89
CA GLY A 33 25.82 19.24 18.69
C GLY A 33 24.83 20.32 18.28
N LEU A 34 24.04 20.84 19.23
CA LEU A 34 23.03 21.88 19.00
C LEU A 34 23.61 23.27 18.67
N SER A 35 24.83 23.60 19.11
CA SER A 35 25.44 24.89 18.78
C SER A 35 25.88 25.04 17.32
N LYS A 36 25.85 23.94 16.54
CA LYS A 36 26.19 23.92 15.11
C LYS A 36 24.99 23.65 14.21
N VAL A 37 23.81 23.38 14.79
CA VAL A 37 22.59 23.11 14.04
C VAL A 37 22.02 24.45 13.62
N THR A 38 21.92 24.67 12.32
CA THR A 38 21.32 25.90 11.80
C THR A 38 19.79 25.81 11.87
N PRO A 39 19.05 26.93 11.82
CA PRO A 39 17.60 26.90 11.70
C PRO A 39 17.11 26.05 10.52
N GLU A 40 17.86 26.02 9.42
CA GLU A 40 17.59 25.22 8.23
C GLU A 40 17.77 23.71 8.50
N ASP A 41 18.76 23.32 9.32
CA ASP A 41 18.92 21.92 9.74
C ASP A 41 17.73 21.43 10.57
N VAL A 42 17.18 22.30 11.44
CA VAL A 42 15.98 22.00 12.24
C VAL A 42 14.75 21.87 11.33
N GLU A 43 14.56 22.80 10.41
CA GLU A 43 13.46 22.75 9.45
C GLU A 43 13.54 21.49 8.56
N TYR A 44 14.72 21.20 8.02
CA TYR A 44 14.96 19.99 7.24
C TYR A 44 14.58 18.73 8.02
N TYR A 45 15.03 18.61 9.27
CA TYR A 45 14.68 17.49 10.13
C TYR A 45 13.15 17.37 10.34
N ASN A 46 12.47 18.48 10.63
CA ASN A 46 11.03 18.49 10.80
C ASN A 46 10.29 18.05 9.53
N CYS A 47 10.71 18.56 8.37
CA CYS A 47 10.17 18.15 7.07
C CYS A 47 10.36 16.65 6.80
N GLN A 48 11.53 16.09 7.14
CA GLN A 48 11.78 14.64 7.01
C GLN A 48 10.85 13.82 7.90
N GLN A 49 10.61 14.27 9.13
CA GLN A 49 9.70 13.59 10.06
C GLN A 49 8.25 13.64 9.58
N GLU A 50 7.81 14.79 9.07
CA GLU A 50 6.47 14.95 8.50
C GLU A 50 6.29 14.05 7.26
N LEU A 51 7.26 14.05 6.35
CA LEU A 51 7.26 13.18 5.17
C LEU A 51 7.19 11.70 5.55
N ALA A 52 8.00 11.26 6.50
CA ALA A 52 7.98 9.89 7.00
C ALA A 52 6.64 9.53 7.67
N GLY A 53 6.05 10.47 8.40
CA GLY A 53 4.73 10.33 9.00
C GLY A 53 3.64 10.14 7.94
N GLU A 54 3.65 10.96 6.89
CA GLU A 54 2.67 10.89 5.81
C GLU A 54 2.78 9.58 5.01
N LEU A 55 4.01 9.14 4.76
CA LEU A 55 4.28 7.86 4.11
C LEU A 55 3.75 6.67 4.93
N ASN A 56 3.95 6.68 6.25
CA ASN A 56 3.41 5.66 7.14
C ASN A 56 1.88 5.63 7.19
N LYS A 57 1.20 6.77 6.99
CA LYS A 57 -0.26 6.81 6.85
C LYS A 57 -0.71 6.12 5.57
N GLN A 58 0.01 6.33 4.47
CA GLN A 58 -0.29 5.67 3.19
C GLN A 58 -0.19 4.15 3.27
N TYR A 59 0.79 3.62 4.00
CA TYR A 59 0.97 2.17 4.18
C TYR A 59 -0.19 1.47 4.90
N GLN A 60 -1.12 2.22 5.50
CA GLN A 60 -2.33 1.71 6.15
C GLN A 60 -3.58 1.84 5.27
N ILE A 61 -3.44 2.33 4.04
CA ILE A 61 -4.52 2.46 3.07
C ILE A 61 -4.51 1.22 2.18
N VAL A 62 -5.66 0.55 2.09
CA VAL A 62 -5.84 -0.54 1.13
C VAL A 62 -5.94 0.06 -0.27
N GLU A 63 -4.97 -0.26 -1.13
CA GLU A 63 -4.94 0.14 -2.54
C GLU A 63 -5.84 -0.79 -3.37
N ARG A 64 -5.76 -2.10 -3.10
CA ARG A 64 -6.45 -3.11 -3.90
C ARG A 64 -6.68 -4.40 -3.12
N ILE A 65 -7.83 -5.02 -3.33
CA ILE A 65 -8.06 -6.41 -2.93
C ILE A 65 -7.62 -7.35 -4.05
N ILE A 66 -6.76 -8.33 -3.70
CA ILE A 66 -6.16 -9.28 -4.65
C ILE A 66 -6.91 -10.62 -4.64
N ALA A 67 -7.31 -11.10 -3.46
CA ALA A 67 -7.94 -12.40 -3.29
C ALA A 67 -8.89 -12.40 -2.09
N VAL A 68 -9.78 -13.38 -2.05
CA VAL A 68 -10.67 -13.66 -0.92
C VAL A 68 -10.56 -15.14 -0.56
N ARG A 69 -10.57 -15.44 0.74
CA ARG A 69 -10.70 -16.81 1.25
C ARG A 69 -11.85 -16.88 2.24
N THR A 70 -12.67 -17.91 2.15
CA THR A 70 -13.74 -18.20 3.09
C THR A 70 -13.34 -19.42 3.91
N GLY A 71 -13.42 -19.30 5.24
CA GLY A 71 -13.18 -20.43 6.14
C GLY A 71 -14.25 -21.49 5.92
N LYS A 72 -13.91 -22.59 5.26
CA LYS A 72 -14.73 -23.81 5.33
C LYS A 72 -14.35 -24.51 6.62
N SER A 73 -15.27 -24.51 7.58
CA SER A 73 -15.20 -25.34 8.79
C SER A 73 -14.68 -26.73 8.42
N ALA A 74 -13.55 -27.09 9.03
CA ALA A 74 -13.07 -28.45 9.04
C ALA A 74 -14.11 -29.32 9.75
N THR A 75 -14.95 -30.00 8.97
CA THR A 75 -15.49 -31.28 9.41
C THR A 75 -14.29 -32.19 9.60
N VAL A 76 -13.87 -32.40 10.86
CA VAL A 76 -13.30 -33.61 11.47
C VAL A 76 -12.58 -33.21 12.77
N GLN A 77 -13.06 -33.80 13.86
CA GLN A 77 -12.48 -33.76 15.21
C GLN A 77 -10.97 -34.05 15.19
N SER A 78 -10.18 -33.27 15.91
CA SER A 78 -8.93 -33.76 16.52
C SER A 78 -8.47 -32.85 17.66
N ASP A 79 -8.36 -33.45 18.84
CA ASP A 79 -8.03 -32.84 20.13
C ASP A 79 -6.52 -32.52 20.24
N LEU A 80 -6.03 -31.49 19.55
CA LEU A 80 -4.65 -31.02 19.71
C LEU A 80 -4.56 -29.48 19.83
N PRO A 81 -3.88 -28.93 20.86
CA PRO A 81 -3.70 -27.49 21.01
C PRO A 81 -2.45 -27.05 20.23
N VAL A 82 -2.63 -26.62 18.97
CA VAL A 82 -1.56 -25.98 18.19
C VAL A 82 -1.79 -24.47 18.14
N ASN A 83 -0.74 -23.78 18.57
CA ASN A 83 -0.58 -22.35 18.73
C ASN A 83 -0.67 -21.61 17.38
N SER A 84 -1.85 -21.60 16.75
CA SER A 84 -2.13 -20.79 15.56
C SER A 84 -2.67 -19.44 16.02
N ARG A 85 -1.90 -18.38 15.78
CA ARG A 85 -2.28 -16.99 16.04
C ARG A 85 -3.64 -16.73 15.37
N ARG A 86 -4.72 -16.74 16.19
CA ARG A 86 -6.11 -16.45 15.84
C ARG A 86 -6.62 -17.21 14.62
N SER A 87 -6.99 -18.47 14.82
CA SER A 87 -8.08 -19.04 14.01
C SER A 87 -9.30 -18.15 14.21
N SER A 88 -9.68 -17.40 13.18
CA SER A 88 -10.94 -16.67 13.15
C SER A 88 -12.06 -17.69 13.37
N THR A 89 -12.70 -17.60 14.52
CA THR A 89 -13.90 -18.36 14.87
C THR A 89 -15.14 -17.88 14.09
N SER A 90 -14.98 -16.92 13.18
CA SER A 90 -16.05 -16.43 12.32
C SER A 90 -15.91 -17.06 10.93
N ASN A 91 -17.02 -17.55 10.39
CA ASN A 91 -17.17 -17.87 8.96
C ASN A 91 -17.07 -16.62 8.06
N GLU A 92 -16.49 -15.52 8.55
CA GLU A 92 -16.32 -14.30 7.79
C GLU A 92 -15.19 -14.46 6.78
N PRO A 93 -15.35 -13.92 5.56
CA PRO A 93 -14.29 -13.94 4.58
C PRO A 93 -13.11 -13.07 5.02
N GLU A 94 -11.91 -13.49 4.62
CA GLU A 94 -10.70 -12.68 4.70
C GLU A 94 -10.27 -12.25 3.30
N TYR A 95 -9.78 -11.03 3.20
CA TYR A 95 -9.33 -10.43 1.95
C TYR A 95 -7.82 -10.18 1.99
N LEU A 96 -7.13 -10.55 0.91
CA LEU A 96 -5.72 -10.24 0.72
C LEU A 96 -5.58 -8.80 0.23
N CYS A 97 -5.11 -7.93 1.11
CA CYS A 97 -5.00 -6.50 0.91
C CYS A 97 -3.61 -6.12 0.37
N LYS A 98 -3.59 -5.45 -0.78
CA LYS A 98 -2.43 -4.72 -1.28
C LYS A 98 -2.42 -3.33 -0.65
N TRP A 99 -1.38 -3.02 0.11
CA TRP A 99 -1.22 -1.73 0.78
C TRP A 99 -0.63 -0.68 -0.16
N MET A 100 -1.14 0.55 -0.08
CA MET A 100 -0.63 1.68 -0.87
C MET A 100 0.82 1.96 -0.49
N GLY A 101 1.68 2.20 -1.49
CA GLY A 101 3.10 2.51 -1.27
C GLY A 101 4.00 1.31 -0.93
N LEU A 102 3.45 0.12 -0.65
CA LEU A 102 4.21 -1.10 -0.39
C LEU A 102 4.24 -2.05 -1.60
N PRO A 103 5.26 -2.93 -1.74
CA PRO A 103 5.27 -3.95 -2.78
C PRO A 103 4.23 -5.05 -2.53
N TYR A 104 3.96 -5.87 -3.55
CA TYR A 104 3.02 -7.00 -3.43
C TYR A 104 3.43 -8.03 -2.36
N ALA A 105 4.73 -8.19 -2.12
CA ALA A 105 5.26 -9.11 -1.11
C ALA A 105 4.77 -8.80 0.31
N ASP A 106 4.42 -7.55 0.59
CA ASP A 106 3.97 -7.09 1.91
C ASP A 106 2.43 -7.12 2.04
N SER A 107 1.72 -7.74 1.09
CA SER A 107 0.26 -7.89 1.18
C SER A 107 -0.12 -8.83 2.33
N SER A 108 -1.16 -8.49 3.09
CA SER A 108 -1.63 -9.28 4.24
C SER A 108 -3.10 -9.67 4.13
N TRP A 109 -3.48 -10.77 4.79
CA TRP A 109 -4.88 -11.18 4.90
C TRP A 109 -5.53 -10.43 6.05
N GLU A 110 -6.64 -9.75 5.75
CA GLU A 110 -7.39 -8.95 6.71
C GLU A 110 -8.87 -9.39 6.74
N ASN A 111 -9.50 -9.32 7.91
CA ASN A 111 -10.91 -9.69 8.07
C ASN A 111 -11.84 -8.72 7.33
N GLU A 112 -12.93 -9.23 6.74
CA GLU A 112 -13.95 -8.40 6.09
C GLU A 112 -14.48 -7.29 7.00
N SER A 113 -14.73 -7.59 8.28
CA SER A 113 -15.19 -6.61 9.25
C SER A 113 -14.22 -5.45 9.49
N LEU A 114 -12.92 -5.61 9.20
CA LEU A 114 -11.94 -4.53 9.24
C LEU A 114 -11.92 -3.76 7.91
N VAL A 115 -11.83 -4.48 6.78
CA VAL A 115 -11.68 -3.88 5.45
C VAL A 115 -12.97 -3.18 5.01
N GLY A 116 -14.13 -3.81 5.18
CA GLY A 116 -15.43 -3.30 4.75
C GLY A 116 -15.84 -2.00 5.44
N LYS A 117 -15.33 -1.72 6.65
CA LYS A 117 -15.63 -0.46 7.35
C LYS A 117 -15.05 0.78 6.66
N LYS A 118 -13.87 0.67 6.06
CA LYS A 118 -13.10 1.82 5.54
C LYS A 118 -12.82 1.73 4.04
N PHE A 119 -12.82 0.54 3.47
CA PHE A 119 -12.35 0.25 2.11
C PHE A 119 -13.34 -0.63 1.33
N GLN A 120 -14.64 -0.45 1.57
CA GLN A 120 -15.70 -1.21 0.88
C GLN A 120 -15.61 -1.08 -0.64
N ASN A 121 -15.29 0.12 -1.14
CA ASN A 121 -15.05 0.38 -2.56
C ASN A 121 -13.98 -0.55 -3.17
N CYS A 122 -12.95 -0.92 -2.42
CA CYS A 122 -11.91 -1.85 -2.88
C CYS A 122 -12.44 -3.28 -2.99
N ILE A 123 -13.35 -3.70 -2.09
CA ILE A 123 -14.06 -4.98 -2.14
C ILE A 123 -15.00 -5.01 -3.35
N ASP A 124 -15.81 -3.97 -3.52
CA ASP A 124 -16.76 -3.87 -4.65
C ASP A 124 -16.02 -3.89 -5.99
N SER A 125 -14.90 -3.17 -6.08
CA SER A 125 -14.02 -3.18 -7.25
C SER A 125 -13.43 -4.57 -7.53
N PHE A 126 -13.08 -5.34 -6.50
CA PHE A 126 -12.61 -6.71 -6.66
C PHE A 126 -13.70 -7.63 -7.24
N HIS A 127 -14.91 -7.59 -6.66
CA HIS A 127 -16.03 -8.38 -7.17
C HIS A 127 -16.44 -7.96 -8.59
N SER A 128 -16.41 -6.66 -8.89
CA SER A 128 -16.65 -6.15 -10.25
C SER A 128 -15.63 -6.69 -11.27
N ARG A 129 -14.34 -6.73 -10.91
CA ARG A 129 -13.30 -7.31 -11.77
C ARG A 129 -13.49 -8.81 -11.98
N ASN A 130 -13.76 -9.56 -10.91
CA ASN A 130 -13.95 -11.01 -10.97
C ASN A 130 -15.18 -11.41 -11.79
N ASN A 131 -16.25 -10.61 -11.74
CA ASN A 131 -17.48 -10.86 -12.48
C ASN A 131 -17.46 -10.27 -13.91
N SER A 132 -16.37 -9.59 -14.30
CA SER A 132 -16.28 -8.92 -15.59
C SER A 132 -16.23 -9.91 -16.75
N LYS A 133 -17.02 -9.63 -17.79
CA LYS A 133 -17.03 -10.40 -19.05
C LYS A 133 -15.95 -9.94 -20.02
N ASN A 134 -15.18 -8.90 -19.69
CA ASN A 134 -14.16 -8.32 -20.57
C ASN A 134 -12.82 -9.09 -20.51
N THR A 135 -12.81 -10.29 -19.96
CA THR A 135 -11.63 -11.16 -19.96
C THR A 135 -11.28 -11.55 -21.40
N PRO A 136 -10.06 -11.28 -21.86
CA PRO A 136 -9.69 -11.58 -23.24
C PRO A 136 -9.73 -13.09 -23.48
N VAL A 137 -10.50 -13.50 -24.49
CA VAL A 137 -10.53 -14.87 -24.99
C VAL A 137 -9.58 -15.02 -26.18
N LYS A 138 -8.88 -16.17 -26.24
CA LYS A 138 -7.90 -16.45 -27.30
C LYS A 138 -8.48 -16.42 -28.71
N ASP A 139 -9.79 -16.67 -28.86
CA ASP A 139 -10.49 -16.73 -30.14
C ASP A 139 -11.17 -15.41 -30.53
N SER A 140 -10.69 -14.28 -30.04
CA SER A 140 -11.24 -12.98 -30.44
C SER A 140 -11.04 -12.73 -31.94
N LYS A 141 -12.14 -12.51 -32.67
CA LYS A 141 -12.13 -12.26 -34.13
C LYS A 141 -11.18 -11.13 -34.51
N VAL A 142 -11.02 -10.14 -33.64
CA VAL A 142 -10.16 -8.97 -33.87
C VAL A 142 -8.67 -9.31 -34.00
N LEU A 143 -8.24 -10.44 -33.44
CA LEU A 143 -6.87 -10.93 -33.57
C LEU A 143 -6.59 -11.48 -34.97
N ARG A 144 -7.64 -11.90 -35.70
CA ARG A 144 -7.55 -12.44 -37.06
C ARG A 144 -7.91 -11.40 -38.11
N GLN A 145 -8.88 -10.55 -37.82
CA GLN A 145 -9.39 -9.53 -38.72
C GLN A 145 -9.62 -8.22 -37.97
N ARG A 146 -8.82 -7.21 -38.31
CA ARG A 146 -8.97 -5.87 -37.76
C ARG A 146 -10.26 -5.22 -38.29
N PRO A 147 -11.03 -4.51 -37.45
CA PRO A 147 -12.24 -3.84 -37.88
C PRO A 147 -11.91 -2.66 -38.80
N ARG A 148 -12.89 -2.23 -39.58
CA ARG A 148 -12.77 -0.96 -40.31
C ARG A 148 -12.78 0.19 -39.30
N PHE A 149 -11.90 1.16 -39.53
CA PHE A 149 -11.85 2.37 -38.73
C PHE A 149 -13.16 3.17 -38.83
N VAL A 150 -13.63 3.66 -37.69
CA VAL A 150 -14.76 4.58 -37.57
C VAL A 150 -14.28 5.81 -36.79
N THR A 151 -14.39 6.99 -37.41
CA THR A 151 -13.97 8.24 -36.79
C THR A 151 -14.88 8.60 -35.60
N LEU A 152 -14.26 8.85 -34.45
CA LEU A 152 -14.91 9.37 -33.26
C LEU A 152 -15.09 10.88 -33.41
N LYS A 153 -16.35 11.31 -33.59
CA LYS A 153 -16.70 12.74 -33.72
C LYS A 153 -16.88 13.44 -32.36
N LYS A 154 -17.09 12.65 -31.31
CA LYS A 154 -17.26 13.11 -29.92
C LYS A 154 -16.53 12.14 -29.00
N GLN A 155 -16.19 12.60 -27.79
CA GLN A 155 -15.66 11.74 -26.74
C GLN A 155 -16.62 10.57 -26.47
N PRO A 156 -16.16 9.31 -26.53
CA PRO A 156 -16.96 8.17 -26.13
C PRO A 156 -17.32 8.22 -24.65
N SER A 157 -18.50 7.72 -24.26
CA SER A 157 -19.01 7.79 -22.88
C SER A 157 -18.16 7.06 -21.84
N TYR A 158 -17.30 6.13 -22.26
CA TYR A 158 -16.38 5.38 -21.40
C TYR A 158 -15.02 6.06 -21.22
N ILE A 159 -14.79 7.21 -21.88
CA ILE A 159 -13.61 8.05 -21.71
C ILE A 159 -14.07 9.32 -21.01
N GLY A 160 -13.32 9.73 -19.98
CA GLY A 160 -13.65 10.89 -19.14
C GLY A 160 -14.33 10.51 -17.83
N GLY A 161 -14.18 11.37 -16.83
CA GLY A 161 -14.88 11.34 -15.55
C GLY A 161 -15.79 12.56 -15.40
N GLU A 162 -16.29 12.80 -14.19
CA GLU A 162 -17.10 13.99 -13.90
C GLU A 162 -16.34 15.27 -14.25
N GLY A 163 -16.88 16.05 -15.20
CA GLY A 163 -16.29 17.32 -15.63
C GLY A 163 -15.04 17.22 -16.51
N LEU A 164 -14.68 16.02 -17.01
CA LEU A 164 -13.51 15.84 -17.87
C LEU A 164 -13.90 15.60 -19.33
N GLU A 165 -13.63 16.58 -20.18
CA GLU A 165 -13.83 16.53 -21.63
C GLU A 165 -12.50 16.68 -22.38
N LEU A 166 -12.31 15.86 -23.40
CA LEU A 166 -11.20 15.90 -24.33
C LEU A 166 -11.30 17.15 -25.20
N ARG A 167 -10.17 17.83 -25.37
CA ARG A 167 -10.02 18.85 -26.41
C ARG A 167 -10.03 18.20 -27.79
N ASP A 168 -10.40 18.99 -28.79
CA ASP A 168 -10.45 18.62 -30.20
C ASP A 168 -9.19 17.88 -30.68
N TYR A 169 -8.00 18.44 -30.42
CA TYR A 169 -6.73 17.83 -30.83
C TYR A 169 -6.44 16.51 -30.10
N GLN A 170 -6.96 16.30 -28.89
CA GLN A 170 -6.81 15.04 -28.16
C GLN A 170 -7.70 13.95 -28.79
N LEU A 171 -8.90 14.33 -29.25
CA LEU A 171 -9.79 13.44 -29.98
C LEU A 171 -9.23 13.10 -31.37
N GLU A 172 -8.60 14.05 -32.05
CA GLU A 172 -7.86 13.81 -33.29
C GLU A 172 -6.69 12.84 -33.08
N GLY A 173 -5.91 13.02 -32.02
CA GLY A 173 -4.84 12.09 -31.64
C GLY A 173 -5.36 10.67 -31.37
N LEU A 174 -6.50 10.54 -30.68
CA LEU A 174 -7.15 9.24 -30.46
C LEU A 174 -7.60 8.60 -31.78
N ASN A 175 -8.19 9.38 -32.68
CA ASN A 175 -8.58 8.93 -34.02
C ASN A 175 -7.37 8.46 -34.83
N TRP A 176 -6.24 9.16 -34.75
CA TRP A 176 -5.00 8.78 -35.43
C TRP A 176 -4.47 7.42 -34.96
N LEU A 177 -4.45 7.19 -33.63
CA LEU A 177 -4.06 5.91 -33.03
C LEU A 177 -5.00 4.78 -33.46
N ALA A 178 -6.31 5.00 -33.36
CA ALA A 178 -7.32 4.00 -33.72
C ALA A 178 -7.28 3.64 -35.20
N HIS A 179 -7.14 4.64 -36.08
CA HIS A 179 -6.98 4.41 -37.52
C HIS A 179 -5.71 3.61 -37.84
N SER A 180 -4.59 3.93 -37.20
CA SER A 180 -3.32 3.21 -37.38
C SER A 180 -3.40 1.76 -36.91
N TRP A 181 -4.17 1.48 -35.85
CA TRP A 181 -4.39 0.12 -35.37
C TRP A 181 -5.38 -0.69 -36.23
N CYS A 182 -6.33 -0.03 -36.92
CA CYS A 182 -7.31 -0.69 -37.79
C CYS A 182 -6.77 -1.06 -39.18
N LYS A 183 -5.66 -0.45 -39.61
CA LYS A 183 -4.90 -0.87 -40.80
C LYS A 183 -4.20 -2.20 -40.56
#